data_AF-A0A946PW72-F1
#
_entry.id   AF-A0A946PW72-F1
#
_cell.length_a   1.000
_cell.length_b   1.000
_cell.length_c   1.000
_cell.angle_alpha   90.00
_cell.angle_beta   90.00
_cell.angle_gamma   90.00
#
_symmetry.space_group_name_H-M   'P 1'
#
loop_
_entity.id
_entity.type
_entity.pdbx_description
1 polymer ?
#
loop_
_entity_poly.entity_id
_entity_poly.type
_entity_poly.pdbx_seq_one_letter_code
_entity_poly.pdbx_strand_id
1 'polypeptide(L)'
;MFKVKRLNRSILSATILVIMVVLWVQFSPTQFSGTASYVILSGNSMSPKFMLGDLVIVKEASIYKVGDAIAYKHPTINYIFHRIISINPDSTFQLQGDHNDWVDSYTPT
;
A
#
# COMPACT_ATOMS: atom_id res chain seq x y z
N MET A 1 -12.85 12.27 44.26
CA MET A 1 -11.63 11.42 44.36
C MET A 1 -11.76 10.26 43.39
N PHE A 2 -11.20 10.37 42.18
CA PHE A 2 -11.25 9.29 41.18
C PHE A 2 -10.27 8.18 41.58
N LYS A 3 -10.81 7.01 41.95
CA LYS A 3 -10.02 5.83 42.29
C LYS A 3 -9.51 5.22 40.98
N VAL A 4 -8.27 5.54 40.59
CA VAL A 4 -7.63 4.90 39.45
C VAL A 4 -7.49 3.41 39.79
N LYS A 5 -8.32 2.55 39.18
CA LYS A 5 -8.17 1.09 39.32
C LYS A 5 -6.77 0.74 38.83
N ARG A 6 -5.95 0.11 39.67
CA ARG A 6 -4.67 -0.47 39.25
C ARG A 6 -4.96 -1.43 38.10
N LEU A 7 -4.49 -1.09 36.91
CA LEU A 7 -4.64 -1.94 35.74
C LEU A 7 -3.86 -3.24 35.99
N ASN A 8 -4.54 -4.38 35.89
CA ASN A 8 -3.90 -5.68 36.08
C ASN A 8 -2.82 -5.85 35.02
N ARG A 9 -1.55 -5.90 35.44
CA ARG A 9 -0.39 -5.97 34.53
C ARG A 9 -0.53 -7.11 33.51
N SER A 10 -1.08 -8.26 33.93
CA SER A 10 -1.32 -9.40 33.04
C SER A 10 -2.36 -9.13 31.95
N ILE A 11 -3.43 -8.39 32.26
CA ILE A 11 -4.44 -8.01 31.27
C ILE A 11 -3.83 -7.04 30.26
N LEU A 12 -3.07 -6.04 30.73
CA LEU A 12 -2.37 -5.11 29.87
C LEU A 12 -1.38 -5.84 28.93
N SER A 13 -0.59 -6.78 29.46
CA SER A 13 0.34 -7.59 28.65
C SER A 13 -0.40 -8.42 27.60
N ALA A 14 -1.51 -9.07 27.96
CA ALA A 14 -2.31 -9.84 27.01
C ALA A 14 -2.89 -8.95 25.90
N THR A 15 -3.41 -7.77 26.24
CA THR A 15 -3.92 -6.80 25.26
C THR A 15 -2.82 -6.34 24.31
N ILE A 16 -1.63 -6.01 24.82
CA ILE A 16 -0.49 -5.62 23.98
C ILE A 16 -0.10 -6.75 23.03
N LEU A 17 -0.06 -7.99 23.51
CA LEU A 17 0.27 -9.15 22.68
C LEU A 17 -0.75 -9.33 21.54
N VAL A 18 -2.05 -9.23 21.83
CA VAL A 18 -3.09 -9.32 20.82
C VAL A 18 -2.94 -8.20 19.78
N ILE A 19 -2.66 -6.97 20.20
CA ILE A 19 -2.41 -5.85 19.28
C ILE A 19 -1.20 -6.14 18.39
N MET A 20 -0.11 -6.64 18.95
CA MET A 20 1.11 -6.99 18.20
C MET A 20 0.83 -8.07 17.15
N VAL A 21 0.05 -9.11 17.50
CA VAL A 21 -0.34 -10.17 16.55
C VAL A 21 -1.22 -9.60 15.44
N VAL A 22 -2.19 -8.76 15.76
CA VAL A 22 -3.05 -8.12 14.75
C VAL A 22 -2.22 -7.23 13.82
N LEU A 23 -1.31 -6.42 14.36
CA LEU A 23 -0.40 -5.60 13.56
C LEU A 23 0.49 -6.45 12.65
N TRP A 24 1.04 -7.56 13.18
CA TRP A 24 1.85 -8.48 12.40
C TRP A 24 1.06 -9.09 11.24
N VAL A 25 -0.15 -9.60 11.50
CA VAL A 25 -1.01 -10.17 10.45
C VAL A 25 -1.31 -9.11 9.38
N GLN A 26 -1.60 -7.87 9.77
CA GLN A 26 -1.97 -6.82 8.84
C GLN A 26 -0.80 -6.23 8.05
N PHE A 27 0.41 -6.16 8.62
CA PHE A 27 1.53 -5.43 8.05
C PHE A 27 2.77 -6.29 7.79
N SER A 28 2.63 -7.62 7.91
CA SER A 28 3.70 -8.57 7.59
C SER A 28 4.19 -8.34 6.15
N PRO A 29 5.51 -8.23 5.94
CA PRO A 29 6.08 -8.06 4.61
C PRO A 29 5.87 -9.31 3.74
N THR A 30 5.78 -9.12 2.43
CA THR A 30 5.69 -10.22 1.45
C THR A 30 6.87 -11.20 1.52
N GLN A 31 8.05 -10.76 1.96
CA GLN A 31 9.21 -11.63 2.18
C GLN A 31 8.99 -12.65 3.32
N PHE A 32 8.05 -12.37 4.21
CA PHE A 32 7.69 -13.23 5.34
C PHE A 32 6.29 -13.83 5.18
N SER A 33 5.87 -14.13 3.93
CA SER A 33 4.53 -14.65 3.59
C SER A 33 3.37 -13.70 3.98
N GLY A 34 3.68 -12.43 4.21
CA GLY A 34 2.67 -11.39 4.43
C GLY A 34 2.12 -10.83 3.13
N THR A 35 1.28 -9.81 3.25
CA THR A 35 0.60 -9.18 2.10
C THR A 35 1.07 -7.76 1.81
N ALA A 36 1.91 -7.18 2.68
CA ALA A 36 2.37 -5.81 2.55
C ALA A 36 3.71 -5.72 1.84
N SER A 37 3.81 -4.80 0.88
CA SER A 37 5.08 -4.36 0.30
C SER A 37 5.33 -2.91 0.66
N TYR A 38 6.59 -2.58 0.92
CA TYR A 38 7.04 -1.27 1.38
C TYR A 38 7.86 -0.65 0.25
N VAL A 39 7.37 0.45 -0.31
CA VAL A 39 7.97 1.07 -1.50
C VAL A 39 8.35 2.50 -1.17
N ILE A 40 9.60 2.87 -1.43
CA ILE A 40 10.06 4.25 -1.37
C ILE A 40 9.92 4.85 -2.76
N LEU A 41 9.20 5.96 -2.88
CA LEU A 41 8.97 6.60 -4.17
C LEU A 41 10.22 7.33 -4.66
N SER A 42 10.64 7.02 -5.89
CA SER A 42 11.89 7.51 -6.50
C SER A 42 11.68 8.62 -7.56
N GLY A 43 10.47 9.18 -7.66
CA GLY A 43 10.14 10.24 -8.61
C GLY A 43 9.01 11.15 -8.12
N ASN A 44 8.68 12.15 -8.94
CA ASN A 44 7.62 13.12 -8.66
C ASN A 44 6.31 12.85 -9.42
N SER A 45 6.20 11.71 -10.12
CA SER A 45 5.05 11.39 -10.98
C SER A 45 3.72 11.30 -10.23
N MET A 46 3.73 11.13 -8.91
CA MET A 46 2.53 11.06 -8.06
C MET A 46 2.34 12.31 -7.17
N SER A 47 3.08 13.38 -7.45
CA SER A 47 2.97 14.68 -6.77
C SER A 47 1.62 15.35 -7.04
N PRO A 48 1.05 16.16 -6.11
CA PRO A 48 1.60 16.52 -4.80
C PRO A 48 1.20 15.57 -3.66
N LYS A 49 0.31 14.60 -3.93
CA LYS A 49 -0.24 13.74 -2.89
C LYS A 49 0.77 12.72 -2.38
N PHE A 50 1.63 12.22 -3.27
CA PHE A 50 2.74 11.36 -2.93
C PHE A 50 4.03 12.01 -3.44
N MET A 51 4.93 12.31 -2.52
CA MET A 51 6.16 13.03 -2.80
C MET A 51 7.35 12.07 -2.97
N LEU A 52 8.39 12.58 -3.61
CA LEU A 52 9.68 11.90 -3.67
C LEU A 52 10.16 11.56 -2.26
N GLY A 53 10.56 10.30 -2.04
CA GLY A 53 11.04 9.81 -0.76
C GLY A 53 9.95 9.32 0.20
N ASP A 54 8.67 9.46 -0.14
CA ASP A 54 7.58 8.90 0.67
C ASP A 54 7.69 7.37 0.73
N LEU A 55 7.43 6.83 1.92
CA LEU A 55 7.22 5.41 2.12
C LEU A 55 5.73 5.10 1.95
N VAL A 56 5.39 4.34 0.92
CA VAL A 56 4.04 3.80 0.73
C VAL A 56 4.01 2.33 1.10
N ILE A 57 2.93 1.93 1.77
CA ILE A 57 2.63 0.53 2.06
C ILE A 57 1.53 0.12 1.09
N VAL A 58 1.85 -0.81 0.21
CA VAL A 58 0.91 -1.38 -0.74
C VAL A 58 0.57 -2.80 -0.31
N LYS A 59 -0.69 -3.20 -0.50
CA LYS A 59 -1.14 -4.57 -0.25
C LYS A 59 -1.78 -5.11 -1.50
N GLU A 60 -1.56 -6.39 -1.76
CA GLU A 60 -2.29 -7.10 -2.80
C GLU A 60 -3.78 -7.09 -2.47
N ALA A 61 -4.61 -6.79 -3.46
CA ALA A 61 -6.06 -6.81 -3.38
C ALA A 61 -6.63 -7.71 -4.47
N SER A 62 -7.77 -8.34 -4.17
CA SER A 62 -8.50 -9.16 -5.15
C SER A 62 -9.30 -8.32 -6.15
N ILE A 63 -9.57 -7.05 -5.82
CA ILE A 63 -10.37 -6.14 -6.62
C ILE A 63 -9.67 -4.78 -6.60
N TYR A 64 -9.43 -4.25 -7.80
CA TYR A 64 -8.93 -2.88 -8.01
C TYR A 64 -10.00 -2.07 -8.73
N LYS A 65 -10.05 -0.76 -8.46
CA LYS A 65 -11.00 0.16 -9.08
C LYS A 65 -10.30 1.39 -9.65
N VAL A 66 -10.99 2.05 -10.57
CA VAL A 66 -10.57 3.38 -11.07
C VAL A 66 -10.38 4.33 -9.88
N GLY A 67 -9.25 5.01 -9.87
CA GLY A 67 -8.83 5.91 -8.80
C GLY A 67 -7.90 5.28 -7.77
N ASP A 68 -7.68 3.96 -7.75
CA ASP A 68 -6.70 3.34 -6.86
C ASP A 68 -5.28 3.64 -7.33
N ALA A 69 -4.38 3.95 -6.38
CA ALA A 69 -2.94 4.06 -6.63
C ALA A 69 -2.29 2.72 -6.30
N ILE A 70 -1.72 2.08 -7.31
CA ILE A 70 -1.21 0.70 -7.23
C ILE A 70 0.28 0.67 -7.57
N ALA A 71 0.99 -0.30 -6.98
CA ALA A 71 2.32 -0.68 -7.44
C ALA A 71 2.20 -1.86 -8.40
N TYR A 72 2.79 -1.76 -9.58
CA TYR A 72 2.83 -2.84 -10.56
C TYR A 72 4.26 -3.05 -11.06
N LYS A 73 4.55 -4.25 -11.58
CA LYS A 73 5.87 -4.59 -12.12
C LYS A 73 5.90 -4.33 -13.61
N HIS A 74 6.68 -3.35 -14.05
CA HIS A 74 6.99 -3.16 -15.46
C HIS A 74 8.02 -4.18 -15.94
N PRO A 75 7.89 -4.73 -17.16
CA PRO A 75 8.81 -5.74 -17.68
C PRO A 75 10.27 -5.27 -17.78
N THR A 76 10.50 -3.97 -18.01
CA THR A 76 11.85 -3.43 -18.26
C THR A 76 12.39 -2.49 -17.15
N ILE A 77 11.54 -1.68 -16.53
CA ILE A 77 11.96 -0.63 -15.58
C ILE A 77 11.57 -0.95 -14.13
N ASN A 78 11.13 -2.19 -13.86
CA ASN A 78 10.78 -2.70 -12.55
C ASN A 78 9.51 -2.04 -11.97
N TYR A 79 9.38 -1.92 -10.64
CA TYR A 79 8.15 -1.46 -10.00
C TYR A 79 7.84 0.01 -10.27
N ILE A 80 6.59 0.29 -10.62
CA ILE A 80 6.04 1.63 -10.85
C ILE A 80 4.81 1.78 -9.95
N PHE A 81 4.62 2.97 -9.37
CA PHE A 81 3.49 3.30 -8.51
C PHE A 81 2.65 4.41 -9.14
N HIS A 82 1.50 4.08 -9.73
CA HIS A 82 0.63 5.01 -10.47
C HIS A 82 -0.85 4.74 -10.22
N ARG A 83 -1.73 5.65 -10.66
CA ARG A 83 -3.17 5.57 -10.45
C ARG A 83 -3.88 4.91 -11.63
N ILE A 84 -4.83 4.03 -11.33
CA ILE A 84 -5.74 3.46 -12.33
C ILE A 84 -6.67 4.57 -12.82
N ILE A 85 -6.60 4.91 -14.10
CA ILE A 85 -7.49 5.91 -14.72
C ILE A 85 -8.64 5.26 -15.48
N SER A 86 -8.46 4.02 -15.96
CA SER A 86 -9.52 3.21 -16.54
C SER A 86 -9.19 1.72 -16.46
N ILE A 87 -10.23 0.90 -16.60
CA ILE A 87 -10.13 -0.56 -16.72
C ILE A 87 -10.63 -0.92 -18.11
N ASN A 88 -9.79 -1.60 -18.90
CA ASN A 88 -10.11 -2.01 -20.25
C ASN A 88 -11.08 -3.21 -20.27
N PRO A 89 -11.77 -3.46 -21.40
CA PRO A 89 -12.67 -4.62 -21.52
C PRO A 89 -11.99 -5.98 -21.33
N ASP A 90 -10.69 -6.08 -21.57
CA ASP A 90 -9.86 -7.27 -21.35
C ASP A 90 -9.33 -7.37 -19.90
N SER A 91 -9.83 -6.54 -18.99
CA SER A 91 -9.44 -6.44 -17.58
C SER A 91 -8.04 -5.86 -17.34
N THR A 92 -7.34 -5.35 -18.35
CA THR A 92 -6.08 -4.64 -18.15
C THR A 92 -6.31 -3.23 -17.59
N PHE A 93 -5.34 -2.72 -16.84
CA PHE A 93 -5.40 -1.39 -16.23
C PHE A 93 -4.68 -0.36 -17.11
N GLN A 94 -5.35 0.76 -17.39
CA GLN A 94 -4.64 1.97 -17.84
C GLN A 94 -4.23 2.78 -16.61
N LEU A 95 -2.95 3.14 -16.58
CA LEU A 95 -2.29 3.75 -15.44
C LEU A 95 -1.67 5.08 -15.84
N GLN A 96 -1.66 6.02 -14.89
CA GLN A 96 -1.04 7.32 -15.08
C GLN A 96 -0.56 7.84 -13.73
N GLY A 97 0.62 8.48 -13.73
CA GLY A 97 1.07 9.27 -12.58
C GLY A 97 0.25 10.54 -12.43
N ASP A 98 -0.18 10.86 -11.21
CA ASP A 98 -1.00 12.03 -10.90
C ASP A 98 -0.43 13.37 -11.43
N HIS A 99 0.89 13.46 -11.61
CA HIS A 99 1.63 14.62 -12.10
C HIS A 99 2.05 14.53 -13.58
N ASN A 100 1.81 13.39 -14.24
CA ASN A 100 2.21 13.19 -15.64
C ASN A 100 1.12 13.71 -16.59
N ASP A 101 1.51 14.22 -17.76
CA ASP A 101 0.63 14.58 -18.87
C ASP A 101 0.47 13.45 -19.91
N TRP A 102 1.09 12.30 -19.66
CA TRP A 102 0.97 11.08 -20.48
C TRP A 102 0.44 9.89 -19.66
N VAL A 103 -0.21 8.96 -20.37
CA VAL A 103 -0.64 7.66 -19.87
C VAL A 103 0.52 6.67 -20.01
N ASP A 104 0.64 5.71 -19.09
CA ASP A 104 1.66 4.67 -19.16
C ASP A 104 1.45 3.78 -20.39
N SER A 105 2.54 3.48 -21.11
CA SER A 105 2.49 2.63 -22.31
C SER A 105 2.23 1.15 -22.03
N TYR A 106 2.34 0.71 -20.76
CA TYR A 106 2.17 -0.68 -20.36
C TYR A 106 0.93 -0.84 -19.48
N THR A 107 0.08 -1.79 -19.85
CA THR A 107 -1.19 -2.07 -19.17
C THR A 107 -1.13 -3.45 -18.48
N PRO A 108 -0.86 -3.51 -17.16
CA PRO A 108 -0.85 -4.76 -16.41
C PRO A 108 -2.28 -5.30 -16.20
N THR A 109 -2.36 -6.57 -15.77
CA THR A 109 -3.57 -7.28 -15.35
C THR A 109 -3.62 -7.44 -13.84
#